data_AF-A0A2H1E7Z9-F1
#
_entry.id   AF-A0A2H1E7Z9-F1
#
_cell.length_a   1.000
_cell.length_b   1.000
_cell.length_c   1.000
_cell.angle_alpha   90.00
_cell.angle_beta   90.00
_cell.angle_gamma   90.00
#
_symmetry.space_group_name_H-M   'P 1'
#
loop_
_entity.id
_entity.type
_entity.pdbx_description
1 polymer ?
#
loop_
_entity_poly.entity_id
_entity_poly.type
_entity_poly.pdbx_seq_one_letter_code
_entity_poly.pdbx_strand_id
1 'polypeptide(L)'
;MIKKITIKIIFFLLCVNLNAQERYLNLHSNFGLPVEQNMFKYTKYPSNFRLYKEYNSYSDNKNEFPEETLISVLSADNYRWDSQNYDYKIKNHELKYKLRKELKKEEAFFELLLKISFRANDSDYAIIKYHVKEKDNILPNCSVLKKVKDKWKIIETKGSLTKAFFMFNYISVKALEALFNNSKININSYDKYIEKVYKGGILEYDKALSEKSNNTEEDFKVIMDPILMKLKVNFEPLIYEKNNFKNLTKKNIKVNYIKELTYQKFYEYVDSTYNSALKDDLSNTFLKKIKQNNEIKPIFRFEFDYKNERYCIFKYQELIKTEGKRSLTVLFRKEMSNEWSLEKDPISLKNNVFYKVLSNMNLLFYKELMVLKNNPNYPEINKLKPFVKDANGVLNIKKLAKVLEENKTLLAKYLDD
;
A
#
# COMPACT_ATOMS: atom_id res chain seq x y z
N MET A 1 -71.84 5.87 -20.40
CA MET A 1 -70.73 6.86 -20.42
C MET A 1 -69.90 6.61 -19.17
N ILE A 2 -68.56 6.73 -19.21
CA ILE A 2 -67.59 6.29 -18.17
C ILE A 2 -67.12 4.83 -18.36
N LYS A 3 -66.04 4.64 -19.14
CA LYS A 3 -65.01 3.57 -18.99
C LYS A 3 -63.88 3.66 -20.04
N LYS A 4 -63.33 4.87 -20.27
CA LYS A 4 -62.15 5.07 -21.12
C LYS A 4 -61.03 5.92 -20.50
N ILE A 5 -61.13 6.29 -19.22
CA ILE A 5 -60.19 7.23 -18.59
C ILE A 5 -59.13 6.53 -17.71
N THR A 6 -59.30 5.26 -17.36
CA THR A 6 -58.45 4.64 -16.32
C THR A 6 -57.11 4.06 -16.82
N ILE A 7 -56.87 3.95 -18.13
CA ILE A 7 -55.65 3.31 -18.65
C ILE A 7 -54.49 4.29 -18.88
N LYS A 8 -54.75 5.61 -19.04
CA LYS A 8 -53.66 6.59 -19.25
C LYS A 8 -52.91 6.98 -17.97
N ILE A 9 -53.53 6.86 -16.80
CA ILE A 9 -52.88 7.24 -15.53
C ILE A 9 -51.93 6.14 -15.02
N ILE A 10 -52.20 4.86 -15.33
CA ILE A 10 -51.31 3.75 -14.94
C ILE A 10 -50.05 3.70 -15.82
N PHE A 11 -50.14 4.12 -17.09
CA PHE A 11 -48.95 4.20 -17.96
C PHE A 11 -48.05 5.40 -17.63
N PHE A 12 -48.61 6.51 -17.13
CA PHE A 12 -47.82 7.68 -16.73
C PHE A 12 -47.09 7.48 -15.39
N LEU A 13 -47.64 6.69 -14.46
CA LEU A 13 -46.99 6.36 -13.18
C LEU A 13 -45.89 5.28 -13.29
N LEU A 14 -45.87 4.49 -14.36
CA LEU A 14 -44.75 3.58 -14.66
C LEU A 14 -43.55 4.28 -15.33
N CYS A 15 -43.69 5.53 -15.77
CA CYS A 15 -42.63 6.31 -16.40
C CYS A 15 -41.79 7.17 -15.44
N VAL A 16 -42.15 7.30 -14.16
CA VAL A 16 -41.50 8.28 -13.24
C VAL A 16 -40.52 7.66 -12.23
N ASN A 17 -40.09 6.41 -12.40
CA ASN A 17 -38.97 5.86 -11.62
C ASN A 17 -37.96 5.08 -12.46
N LEU A 18 -37.74 5.50 -13.72
CA LEU A 18 -36.44 5.33 -14.35
C LEU A 18 -35.46 6.31 -13.69
N ASN A 19 -35.20 6.09 -12.40
CA ASN A 19 -34.00 6.63 -11.79
C ASN A 19 -32.87 6.00 -12.60
N ALA A 20 -32.23 6.78 -13.46
CA ALA A 20 -30.95 6.43 -14.05
C ALA A 20 -30.01 6.16 -12.88
N GLN A 21 -29.93 4.89 -12.47
CA GLN A 21 -28.94 4.46 -11.52
C GLN A 21 -27.68 4.23 -12.35
N GLU A 22 -26.71 5.10 -12.17
CA GLU A 22 -25.35 4.81 -12.60
C GLU A 22 -24.92 3.51 -11.94
N ARG A 23 -24.53 2.54 -12.76
CA ARG A 23 -24.00 1.28 -12.27
C ARG A 23 -22.52 1.22 -12.63
N TYR A 24 -21.67 0.61 -11.81
CA TYR A 24 -20.22 0.59 -12.06
C TYR A 24 -19.63 -0.81 -12.21
N LEU A 25 -18.48 -0.88 -12.87
CA LEU A 25 -17.69 -2.10 -13.07
C LEU A 25 -16.20 -1.87 -12.72
N ASN A 26 -15.59 -2.93 -12.19
CA ASN A 26 -14.17 -3.12 -11.85
C ASN A 26 -13.60 -2.31 -10.68
N LEU A 27 -13.08 -3.03 -9.69
CA LEU A 27 -12.09 -2.54 -8.72
C LEU A 27 -10.69 -2.88 -9.27
N HIS A 28 -9.65 -2.38 -8.61
CA HIS A 28 -8.21 -2.59 -8.87
C HIS A 28 -7.55 -1.49 -9.70
N SER A 29 -7.05 -0.49 -8.98
CA SER A 29 -5.98 0.38 -9.44
C SER A 29 -4.80 0.28 -8.48
N ASN A 30 -3.59 0.30 -9.03
CA ASN A 30 -2.36 0.32 -8.26
C ASN A 30 -1.53 1.52 -8.71
N PHE A 31 -1.82 2.69 -8.14
CA PHE A 31 -0.90 3.82 -8.16
C PHE A 31 0.08 3.70 -7.00
N GLY A 32 1.26 4.28 -7.16
CA GLY A 32 2.23 4.37 -6.08
C GLY A 32 3.13 5.59 -6.23
N LEU A 33 3.85 5.87 -5.14
CA LEU A 33 4.87 6.91 -5.11
C LEU A 33 6.24 6.26 -4.90
N PRO A 34 7.29 6.80 -5.53
CA PRO A 34 8.64 6.32 -5.28
C PRO A 34 9.02 6.59 -3.82
N VAL A 35 9.88 5.72 -3.29
CA VAL A 35 10.56 5.96 -2.01
C VAL A 35 11.28 7.31 -2.06
N GLU A 36 11.17 8.09 -0.99
CA GLU A 36 11.86 9.37 -0.89
C GLU A 36 13.37 9.18 -1.02
N GLN A 37 13.99 10.03 -1.83
CA GLN A 37 15.42 9.96 -2.18
C GLN A 37 15.86 8.63 -2.81
N ASN A 38 14.92 7.76 -3.21
CA ASN A 38 15.22 6.43 -3.76
C ASN A 38 16.19 5.66 -2.83
N MET A 39 15.91 5.68 -1.52
CA MET A 39 16.88 5.21 -0.52
C MET A 39 16.24 4.40 0.59
N PHE A 40 16.84 3.24 0.87
CA PHE A 40 16.60 2.49 2.10
C PHE A 40 17.74 2.72 3.08
N LYS A 41 17.39 2.85 4.37
CA LYS A 41 18.33 2.81 5.49
C LYS A 41 18.34 1.40 6.05
N TYR A 42 19.40 0.68 5.75
CA TYR A 42 19.65 -0.68 6.19
C TYR A 42 20.41 -0.70 7.52
N THR A 43 19.96 -1.53 8.45
CA THR A 43 20.57 -1.77 9.75
C THR A 43 20.67 -3.27 10.00
N LYS A 44 21.89 -3.74 10.22
CA LYS A 44 22.15 -5.05 10.82
C LYS A 44 22.21 -4.86 12.33
N TYR A 45 21.44 -5.63 13.08
CA TYR A 45 21.58 -5.62 14.54
C TYR A 45 22.82 -6.45 14.94
N PRO A 46 23.47 -6.12 16.07
CA PRO A 46 24.50 -6.99 16.65
C PRO A 46 23.99 -8.43 16.85
N SER A 47 24.89 -9.40 16.80
CA SER A 47 24.56 -10.78 17.17
C SER A 47 23.99 -10.84 18.58
N ASN A 48 22.91 -11.60 18.78
CA ASN A 48 22.20 -11.71 20.06
C ASN A 48 21.53 -10.41 20.56
N PHE A 49 21.21 -9.46 19.67
CA PHE A 49 20.46 -8.26 20.05
C PHE A 49 19.02 -8.62 20.39
N ARG A 50 18.70 -8.70 21.69
CA ARG A 50 17.42 -9.20 22.20
C ARG A 50 16.56 -8.07 22.77
N LEU A 51 15.29 -8.05 22.39
CA LEU A 51 14.25 -7.26 23.01
C LEU A 51 13.48 -8.11 23.99
N TYR A 52 13.21 -7.54 25.16
CA TYR A 52 12.55 -8.23 26.25
C TYR A 52 11.29 -7.49 26.67
N LYS A 53 10.47 -8.13 27.51
CA LYS A 53 9.40 -7.43 28.22
C LYS A 53 10.02 -6.42 29.20
N GLU A 54 9.70 -5.14 29.02
CA GLU A 54 10.27 -4.04 29.82
C GLU A 54 9.21 -3.07 30.36
N TYR A 55 7.99 -3.08 29.81
CA TYR A 55 6.94 -2.17 30.23
C TYR A 55 5.94 -2.85 31.18
N ASN A 56 5.41 -2.07 32.13
CA ASN A 56 4.34 -2.50 33.03
C ASN A 56 2.96 -2.04 32.54
N SER A 57 2.92 -0.99 31.72
CA SER A 57 1.71 -0.46 31.11
C SER A 57 1.95 0.09 29.71
N TYR A 58 0.89 0.24 28.91
CA TYR A 58 1.00 0.91 27.60
C TYR A 58 1.43 2.38 27.71
N SER A 59 1.05 3.07 28.79
CA SER A 59 1.42 4.49 29.01
C SER A 59 2.91 4.69 29.19
N ASP A 60 3.63 3.69 29.67
CA ASP A 60 5.10 3.74 29.81
C ASP A 60 5.80 3.73 28.45
N ASN A 61 5.10 3.29 27.41
CA ASN A 61 5.65 3.15 26.08
C ASN A 61 5.20 4.28 25.14
N LYS A 62 6.18 4.97 24.58
CA LYS A 62 5.95 6.04 23.62
C LYS A 62 5.79 5.54 22.18
N ASN A 63 6.30 4.35 21.86
CA ASN A 63 6.44 3.82 20.50
C ASN A 63 7.13 4.83 19.56
N GLU A 64 8.19 5.50 20.03
CA GLU A 64 8.98 6.46 19.23
C GLU A 64 9.84 5.73 18.18
N PHE A 65 10.24 4.50 18.47
CA PHE A 65 11.00 3.62 17.59
C PHE A 65 10.23 2.33 17.26
N PRO A 66 10.44 1.73 16.08
CA PRO A 66 9.88 0.41 15.75
C PRO A 66 10.19 -0.67 16.80
N GLU A 67 11.40 -0.65 17.35
CA GLU A 67 11.85 -1.59 18.38
C GLU A 67 11.06 -1.43 19.69
N GLU A 68 10.73 -0.19 20.08
CA GLU A 68 9.87 0.06 21.25
C GLU A 68 8.46 -0.48 21.03
N THR A 69 7.92 -0.42 19.81
CA THR A 69 6.64 -1.07 19.47
C THR A 69 6.74 -2.58 19.65
N LEU A 70 7.84 -3.21 19.25
CA LEU A 70 8.05 -4.64 19.44
C LEU A 70 8.19 -4.99 20.93
N ILE A 71 8.90 -4.19 21.74
CA ILE A 71 8.92 -4.32 23.20
C ILE A 71 7.50 -4.20 23.78
N SER A 72 6.69 -3.26 23.28
CA SER A 72 5.28 -3.10 23.67
C SER A 72 4.49 -4.38 23.46
N VAL A 73 4.61 -4.95 22.26
CA VAL A 73 3.89 -6.16 21.86
C VAL A 73 4.31 -7.34 22.72
N LEU A 74 5.60 -7.44 23.05
CA LEU A 74 6.11 -8.48 23.94
C LEU A 74 5.64 -8.27 25.39
N SER A 75 5.55 -7.01 25.82
CA SER A 75 5.13 -6.65 27.19
C SER A 75 3.62 -6.74 27.42
N ALA A 76 2.82 -6.65 26.35
CA ALA A 76 1.37 -6.64 26.43
C ALA A 76 0.80 -7.91 27.09
N ASP A 77 0.08 -7.68 28.19
CA ASP A 77 -0.47 -8.70 29.08
C ASP A 77 -2.00 -8.82 28.99
N ASN A 78 -2.61 -8.08 28.05
CA ASN A 78 -4.03 -8.10 27.75
C ASN A 78 -4.29 -7.57 26.33
N TYR A 79 -5.48 -7.85 25.80
CA TYR A 79 -5.90 -7.44 24.46
C TYR A 79 -5.92 -5.93 24.24
N ARG A 80 -6.40 -5.17 25.24
CA ARG A 80 -6.56 -3.72 25.12
C ARG A 80 -5.20 -3.06 24.85
N TRP A 81 -4.17 -3.42 25.61
CA TRP A 81 -2.82 -2.96 25.36
C TRP A 81 -2.31 -3.45 24.00
N ASP A 82 -2.33 -4.76 23.74
CA ASP A 82 -1.75 -5.33 22.52
C ASP A 82 -2.32 -4.65 21.26
N SER A 83 -3.64 -4.45 21.22
CA SER A 83 -4.35 -3.81 20.10
C SER A 83 -3.91 -2.37 19.80
N GLN A 84 -3.37 -1.64 20.77
CA GLN A 84 -2.88 -0.27 20.56
C GLN A 84 -1.58 -0.21 19.74
N ASN A 85 -0.85 -1.33 19.64
CA ASN A 85 0.37 -1.45 18.84
C ASN A 85 0.12 -1.72 17.35
N TYR A 86 -1.13 -1.99 16.97
CA TYR A 86 -1.51 -2.31 15.60
C TYR A 86 -2.33 -1.16 14.98
N ASP A 87 -2.25 -1.03 13.65
CA ASP A 87 -3.13 -0.15 12.86
C ASP A 87 -4.39 -0.87 12.33
N TYR A 88 -4.54 -2.14 12.68
CA TYR A 88 -5.65 -3.01 12.30
C TYR A 88 -6.18 -3.78 13.51
N LYS A 89 -7.38 -4.35 13.35
CA LYS A 89 -8.02 -5.14 14.41
C LYS A 89 -7.32 -6.51 14.53
N ILE A 90 -6.74 -6.78 15.69
CA ILE A 90 -6.23 -8.11 16.05
C ILE A 90 -7.29 -8.96 16.76
N LYS A 91 -7.09 -10.27 16.77
CA LYS A 91 -7.92 -11.23 17.52
C LYS A 91 -7.53 -11.23 19.00
N ASN A 92 -8.52 -11.35 19.90
CA ASN A 92 -8.26 -11.55 21.32
C ASN A 92 -7.83 -13.00 21.56
N HIS A 93 -6.65 -13.18 22.14
CA HIS A 93 -6.08 -14.48 22.50
C HIS A 93 -5.77 -14.51 24.00
N GLU A 94 -6.78 -14.75 24.84
CA GLU A 94 -6.63 -14.69 26.30
C GLU A 94 -5.53 -15.60 26.84
N LEU A 95 -5.43 -16.82 26.28
CA LEU A 95 -4.38 -17.78 26.64
C LEU A 95 -2.97 -17.25 26.35
N LYS A 96 -2.76 -16.55 25.22
CA LYS A 96 -1.48 -15.91 24.87
C LYS A 96 -1.04 -14.93 25.96
N TYR A 97 -1.98 -14.12 26.44
CA TYR A 97 -1.69 -13.12 27.48
C TYR A 97 -1.43 -13.75 28.84
N LYS A 98 -2.18 -14.80 29.21
CA LYS A 98 -1.94 -15.56 30.44
C LYS A 98 -0.54 -16.19 30.43
N LEU A 99 -0.19 -16.90 29.35
CA LEU A 99 1.12 -17.53 29.21
C LEU A 99 2.27 -16.51 29.30
N ARG A 100 2.12 -15.34 28.66
CA ARG A 100 3.12 -14.27 28.73
C ARG A 100 3.32 -13.66 30.10
N LYS A 101 2.33 -13.74 31.00
CA LYS A 101 2.50 -13.31 32.40
C LYS A 101 3.38 -14.28 33.19
N GLU A 102 3.35 -15.55 32.82
CA GLU A 102 4.05 -16.64 33.51
C GLU A 102 5.50 -16.80 33.02
N LEU A 103 5.79 -16.41 31.78
CA LEU A 103 7.13 -16.50 31.18
C LEU A 103 8.12 -15.53 31.82
N LYS A 104 9.31 -16.03 32.15
CA LYS A 104 10.43 -15.20 32.58
C LYS A 104 11.02 -14.45 31.39
N LYS A 105 11.78 -13.38 31.68
CA LYS A 105 12.41 -12.51 30.68
C LYS A 105 13.32 -13.31 29.74
N GLU A 106 14.05 -14.28 30.28
CA GLU A 106 15.00 -15.12 29.55
C GLU A 106 14.30 -16.18 28.68
N GLU A 107 13.04 -16.48 28.98
CA GLU A 107 12.23 -17.48 28.28
C GLU A 107 11.41 -16.88 27.13
N ALA A 108 11.28 -15.54 27.08
CA ALA A 108 10.47 -14.85 26.07
C ALA A 108 11.15 -13.56 25.58
N PHE A 109 11.68 -13.61 24.35
CA PHE A 109 12.33 -12.44 23.74
C PHE A 109 12.21 -12.43 22.22
N PHE A 110 12.45 -11.25 21.64
CA PHE A 110 12.68 -11.12 20.20
C PHE A 110 14.15 -10.88 19.94
N GLU A 111 14.79 -11.75 19.18
CA GLU A 111 16.15 -11.54 18.68
C GLU A 111 16.07 -10.79 17.35
N LEU A 112 16.45 -9.51 17.34
CA LEU A 112 16.42 -8.70 16.13
C LEU A 112 17.62 -9.02 15.26
N LEU A 113 17.39 -9.14 13.95
CA LEU A 113 18.42 -9.57 13.01
C LEU A 113 18.74 -8.50 11.98
N LEU A 114 17.69 -7.94 11.37
CA LEU A 114 17.82 -7.01 10.26
C LEU A 114 16.66 -6.02 10.25
N LYS A 115 16.93 -4.77 9.90
CA LYS A 115 15.92 -3.75 9.64
C LYS A 115 16.23 -3.01 8.35
N ILE A 116 15.20 -2.74 7.56
CA ILE A 116 15.21 -1.61 6.63
C ILE A 116 14.22 -0.56 7.09
N SER A 117 14.56 0.70 6.87
CA SER A 117 13.65 1.82 7.07
C SER A 117 13.68 2.74 5.87
N PHE A 118 12.52 3.30 5.51
CA PHE A 118 12.37 4.15 4.34
C PHE A 118 11.15 5.04 4.51
N ARG A 119 11.06 6.09 3.69
CA ARG A 119 9.93 7.01 3.71
C ARG A 119 9.20 6.97 2.37
N ALA A 120 7.89 6.85 2.42
CA ALA A 120 7.03 6.88 1.23
C ALA A 120 5.65 7.41 1.62
N ASN A 121 4.97 8.12 0.70
CA ASN A 121 3.66 8.74 0.95
C ASN A 121 3.64 9.57 2.26
N ASP A 122 4.71 10.33 2.53
CA ASP A 122 4.87 11.14 3.75
C ASP A 122 4.76 10.34 5.06
N SER A 123 5.04 9.04 5.03
CA SER A 123 5.07 8.18 6.21
C SER A 123 6.39 7.42 6.28
N ASP A 124 6.92 7.30 7.49
CA ASP A 124 8.07 6.43 7.76
C ASP A 124 7.59 4.98 7.88
N TYR A 125 8.36 4.08 7.28
CA TYR A 125 8.15 2.64 7.29
C TYR A 125 9.39 1.94 7.82
N ALA A 126 9.18 0.79 8.45
CA ALA A 126 10.22 -0.14 8.84
C ALA A 126 9.79 -1.57 8.55
N ILE A 127 10.72 -2.41 8.10
CA ILE A 127 10.54 -3.85 8.03
C ILE A 127 11.63 -4.45 8.89
N ILE A 128 11.24 -5.20 9.93
CA ILE A 128 12.17 -5.80 10.89
C ILE A 128 12.02 -7.31 10.80
N LYS A 129 13.12 -7.99 10.51
CA LYS A 129 13.26 -9.44 10.63
C LYS A 129 13.81 -9.75 12.03
N TYR A 130 13.16 -10.70 12.70
CA TYR A 130 13.56 -11.15 14.03
C TYR A 130 13.16 -12.60 14.25
N HIS A 131 13.75 -13.22 15.25
CA HIS A 131 13.34 -14.53 15.75
C HIS A 131 12.60 -14.36 17.06
N VAL A 132 11.47 -15.05 17.22
CA VAL A 132 10.70 -15.10 18.46
C VAL A 132 11.15 -16.32 19.24
N LYS A 133 11.66 -16.11 20.44
CA LYS A 133 11.93 -17.18 21.41
C LYS A 133 10.80 -17.20 22.42
N GLU A 134 10.15 -18.36 22.58
CA GLU A 134 9.20 -18.64 23.66
C GLU A 134 9.47 -20.05 24.20
N LYS A 135 10.02 -20.13 25.42
CA LYS A 135 10.59 -21.37 26.01
C LYS A 135 11.60 -22.01 25.05
N ASP A 136 11.41 -23.28 24.70
CA ASP A 136 12.28 -24.01 23.79
C ASP A 136 12.00 -23.72 22.30
N ASN A 137 10.88 -23.06 21.99
CA ASN A 137 10.47 -22.80 20.62
C ASN A 137 11.12 -21.53 20.07
N ILE A 138 11.56 -21.61 18.82
CA ILE A 138 12.06 -20.46 18.08
C ILE A 138 11.34 -20.40 16.75
N LEU A 139 10.78 -19.24 16.44
CA LEU A 139 10.05 -19.02 15.20
C LEU A 139 10.61 -17.81 14.47
N PRO A 140 10.88 -17.91 13.16
CA PRO A 140 11.24 -16.75 12.38
C PRO A 140 10.01 -15.89 12.19
N ASN A 141 10.21 -14.58 12.30
CA ASN A 141 9.14 -13.63 12.18
C ASN A 141 9.61 -12.34 11.51
N CYS A 142 8.64 -11.57 11.05
CA CYS A 142 8.83 -10.30 10.41
C CYS A 142 7.73 -9.36 10.87
N SER A 143 8.02 -8.07 10.96
CA SER A 143 6.98 -7.07 11.16
C SER A 143 7.22 -5.90 10.24
N VAL A 144 6.15 -5.47 9.58
CA VAL A 144 6.11 -4.22 8.84
C VAL A 144 5.43 -3.19 9.72
N LEU A 145 6.11 -2.08 9.96
CA LEU A 145 5.65 -1.00 10.81
C LEU A 145 5.54 0.30 10.01
N LYS A 146 4.60 1.14 10.40
CA LYS A 146 4.40 2.49 9.88
C LYS A 146 4.30 3.46 11.04
N LYS A 147 4.86 4.66 10.88
CA LYS A 147 4.67 5.76 11.81
C LYS A 147 3.32 6.44 11.55
N VAL A 148 2.44 6.44 12.56
CA VAL A 148 1.09 7.02 12.51
C VAL A 148 0.92 7.94 13.72
N LYS A 149 0.72 9.25 13.49
CA LYS A 149 0.60 10.27 14.55
C LYS A 149 1.76 10.17 15.55
N ASP A 150 2.98 10.18 15.02
CA ASP A 150 4.26 10.05 15.74
C ASP A 150 4.55 8.73 16.47
N LYS A 151 3.61 7.78 16.48
CA LYS A 151 3.81 6.45 17.06
C LYS A 151 4.00 5.39 15.99
N TRP A 152 4.94 4.47 16.21
CA TRP A 152 5.07 3.28 15.37
C TRP A 152 3.98 2.27 15.69
N LYS A 153 3.40 1.71 14.63
CA LYS A 153 2.39 0.67 14.67
C LYS A 153 2.71 -0.44 13.68
N ILE A 154 2.45 -1.68 14.06
CA ILE A 154 2.48 -2.82 13.14
C ILE A 154 1.27 -2.70 12.20
N ILE A 155 1.51 -2.91 10.92
CA ILE A 155 0.48 -2.75 9.89
C ILE A 155 0.12 -4.05 9.19
N GLU A 156 -1.12 -4.13 8.71
CA GLU A 156 -1.49 -5.17 7.75
C GLU A 156 -0.85 -4.84 6.39
N THR A 157 0.04 -5.72 5.93
CA THR A 157 0.73 -5.51 4.64
C THR A 157 -0.21 -5.75 3.47
N LYS A 158 -0.09 -4.94 2.41
CA LYS A 158 -0.79 -5.11 1.14
C LYS A 158 0.17 -4.91 -0.02
N GLY A 159 -0.10 -5.57 -1.15
CA GLY A 159 0.64 -5.39 -2.40
C GLY A 159 2.13 -5.65 -2.28
N SER A 160 2.97 -4.74 -2.78
CA SER A 160 4.43 -4.88 -2.73
C SER A 160 5.00 -5.00 -1.31
N LEU A 161 4.36 -4.43 -0.27
CA LEU A 161 4.79 -4.62 1.12
C LEU A 161 4.57 -6.05 1.61
N THR A 162 3.55 -6.76 1.12
CA THR A 162 3.33 -8.18 1.44
C THR A 162 4.45 -9.03 0.85
N LYS A 163 4.88 -8.73 -0.38
CA LYS A 163 6.03 -9.40 -1.00
C LYS A 163 7.31 -9.16 -0.21
N ALA A 164 7.55 -7.90 0.20
CA ALA A 164 8.69 -7.54 1.03
C ALA A 164 8.64 -8.24 2.41
N PHE A 165 7.47 -8.32 3.02
CA PHE A 165 7.25 -9.08 4.25
C PHE A 165 7.66 -10.54 4.08
N PHE A 166 7.18 -11.22 3.03
CA PHE A 166 7.53 -12.61 2.76
C PHE A 166 9.01 -12.79 2.48
N MET A 167 9.61 -11.89 1.69
CA MET A 167 11.05 -11.90 1.45
C MET A 167 11.84 -11.83 2.77
N PHE A 168 11.48 -10.91 3.68
CA PHE A 168 12.14 -10.79 4.99
C PHE A 168 11.86 -11.98 5.90
N ASN A 169 10.63 -12.49 5.88
CA ASN A 169 10.23 -13.59 6.74
C ASN A 169 10.96 -14.88 6.37
N TYR A 170 11.08 -15.17 5.07
CA TYR A 170 11.56 -16.44 4.55
C TYR A 170 13.04 -16.48 4.19
N ILE A 171 13.63 -15.37 3.71
CA ILE A 171 15.04 -15.34 3.32
C ILE A 171 15.93 -15.20 4.57
N SER A 172 17.06 -15.91 4.58
CA SER A 172 18.07 -15.87 5.62
C SER A 172 18.71 -14.49 5.70
N VAL A 173 19.25 -14.16 6.89
CA VAL A 173 20.00 -12.91 7.08
C VAL A 173 21.13 -12.83 6.05
N LYS A 174 21.95 -13.89 5.93
CA LYS A 174 23.08 -13.94 4.98
C LYS A 174 22.67 -13.58 3.55
N ALA A 175 21.57 -14.13 3.05
CA ALA A 175 21.09 -13.84 1.69
C ALA A 175 20.50 -12.43 1.57
N LEU A 176 19.75 -11.93 2.57
CA LEU A 176 19.28 -10.54 2.59
C LEU A 176 20.45 -9.54 2.63
N GLU A 177 21.48 -9.81 3.42
CA GLU A 177 22.69 -8.98 3.46
C GLU A 177 23.39 -8.94 2.11
N ALA A 178 23.47 -10.10 1.44
CA ALA A 178 24.05 -10.20 0.11
C ALA A 178 23.29 -9.35 -0.90
N LEU A 179 21.96 -9.46 -0.91
CA LEU A 179 21.07 -8.64 -1.73
C LEU A 179 21.28 -7.15 -1.42
N PHE A 180 21.27 -6.74 -0.16
CA PHE A 180 21.36 -5.33 0.23
C PHE A 180 22.75 -4.71 0.07
N ASN A 181 23.80 -5.53 0.10
CA ASN A 181 25.17 -5.09 -0.10
C ASN A 181 25.67 -5.26 -1.53
N ASN A 182 24.86 -5.81 -2.44
CA ASN A 182 25.27 -6.20 -3.78
C ASN A 182 26.54 -7.09 -3.75
N SER A 183 26.52 -8.11 -2.88
CA SER A 183 27.64 -9.01 -2.65
C SER A 183 27.25 -10.46 -2.92
N LYS A 184 28.24 -11.31 -3.19
CA LYS A 184 28.05 -12.73 -3.49
C LYS A 184 28.04 -13.59 -2.22
N ILE A 185 27.32 -14.71 -2.24
CA ILE A 185 27.32 -15.73 -1.17
C ILE A 185 27.80 -17.10 -1.64
N ASN A 186 28.38 -17.17 -2.83
CA ASN A 186 28.86 -18.39 -3.48
C ASN A 186 27.74 -19.38 -3.79
N ILE A 187 26.60 -18.84 -4.22
CA ILE A 187 25.46 -19.61 -4.72
C ILE A 187 25.17 -19.07 -6.12
N ASN A 188 25.63 -19.76 -7.15
CA ASN A 188 25.66 -19.23 -8.51
C ASN A 188 24.30 -18.72 -9.01
N SER A 189 23.22 -19.45 -8.72
CA SER A 189 21.84 -19.06 -9.07
C SER A 189 21.42 -17.75 -8.38
N TYR A 190 21.72 -17.60 -7.09
CA TYR A 190 21.38 -16.42 -6.29
C TYR A 190 22.28 -15.22 -6.60
N ASP A 191 23.58 -15.45 -6.79
CA ASP A 191 24.53 -14.41 -7.15
C ASP A 191 24.16 -13.81 -8.53
N LYS A 192 23.78 -14.65 -9.50
CA LYS A 192 23.21 -14.19 -10.79
C LYS A 192 21.89 -13.44 -10.60
N TYR A 193 21.05 -13.85 -9.66
CA TYR A 193 19.83 -13.12 -9.33
C TYR A 193 20.15 -11.73 -8.78
N ILE A 194 21.12 -11.59 -7.86
CA ILE A 194 21.58 -10.29 -7.33
C ILE A 194 22.05 -9.40 -8.49
N GLU A 195 22.93 -9.92 -9.35
CA GLU A 195 23.42 -9.18 -10.53
C GLU A 195 22.28 -8.69 -11.44
N LYS A 196 21.22 -9.49 -11.62
CA LYS A 196 20.05 -9.13 -12.44
C LYS A 196 19.16 -8.05 -11.83
N VAL A 197 19.08 -7.97 -10.50
CA VAL A 197 18.22 -7.01 -9.79
C VAL A 197 18.95 -5.71 -9.44
N TYR A 198 20.24 -5.62 -9.76
CA TYR A 198 21.00 -4.36 -9.70
C TYR A 198 21.19 -3.76 -11.08
N LYS A 199 21.03 -2.44 -11.18
CA LYS A 199 21.36 -1.66 -12.38
C LYS A 199 22.12 -0.40 -11.99
N GLY A 200 23.38 -0.29 -12.42
CA GLY A 200 24.22 0.87 -12.11
C GLY A 200 24.40 1.14 -10.61
N GLY A 201 24.47 0.09 -9.79
CA GLY A 201 24.58 0.20 -8.33
C GLY A 201 23.28 0.57 -7.61
N ILE A 202 22.14 0.60 -8.32
CA ILE A 202 20.81 0.80 -7.76
C ILE A 202 20.11 -0.56 -7.69
N LEU A 203 19.55 -0.89 -6.53
CA LEU A 203 18.71 -2.07 -6.36
C LEU A 203 17.33 -1.81 -6.95
N GLU A 204 16.97 -2.52 -8.01
CA GLU A 204 15.62 -2.57 -8.57
C GLU A 204 14.74 -3.43 -7.66
N TYR A 205 14.34 -2.86 -6.52
CA TYR A 205 13.71 -3.63 -5.43
C TYR A 205 12.38 -4.25 -5.86
N ASP A 206 11.59 -3.56 -6.69
CA ASP A 206 10.37 -4.13 -7.26
C ASP A 206 10.64 -5.41 -8.05
N LYS A 207 11.75 -5.44 -8.80
CA LYS A 207 12.20 -6.62 -9.52
C LYS A 207 12.68 -7.69 -8.54
N ALA A 208 13.41 -7.32 -7.49
CA ALA A 208 13.82 -8.28 -6.45
C ALA A 208 12.61 -8.98 -5.80
N LEU A 209 11.49 -8.28 -5.62
CA LEU A 209 10.26 -8.84 -5.05
C LEU A 209 9.46 -9.74 -6.01
N SER A 210 9.68 -9.63 -7.33
CA SER A 210 8.87 -10.33 -8.35
C SER A 210 9.64 -11.39 -9.15
N GLU A 211 10.94 -11.19 -9.31
CA GLU A 211 11.80 -12.05 -10.12
C GLU A 211 11.98 -13.40 -9.43
N LYS A 212 11.73 -14.49 -10.15
CA LYS A 212 12.00 -15.83 -9.66
C LYS A 212 13.48 -16.13 -9.82
N SER A 213 14.11 -16.59 -8.74
CA SER A 213 15.43 -17.19 -8.82
C SER A 213 15.29 -18.65 -9.27
N ASN A 214 16.14 -19.08 -10.21
CA ASN A 214 16.22 -20.47 -10.67
C ASN A 214 17.12 -21.28 -9.72
N ASN A 215 16.76 -21.29 -8.44
CA ASN A 215 17.53 -21.95 -7.38
C ASN A 215 17.27 -23.46 -7.38
N THR A 216 18.31 -24.26 -7.13
CA THR A 216 18.15 -25.68 -6.80
C THR A 216 17.61 -25.85 -5.37
N GLU A 217 17.22 -27.06 -4.99
CA GLU A 217 16.81 -27.35 -3.61
C GLU A 217 17.94 -27.07 -2.59
N GLU A 218 19.17 -27.40 -2.95
CA GLU A 218 20.37 -27.12 -2.14
C GLU A 218 20.59 -25.63 -1.95
N ASP A 219 20.40 -24.82 -3.00
CA ASP A 219 20.48 -23.37 -2.93
C ASP A 219 19.44 -22.83 -1.93
N PHE A 220 18.21 -23.36 -1.96
CA PHE A 220 17.15 -22.97 -1.04
C PHE A 220 17.52 -23.22 0.43
N LYS A 221 18.25 -24.30 0.76
CA LYS A 221 18.67 -24.59 2.15
C LYS A 221 19.57 -23.49 2.73
N VAL A 222 20.33 -22.78 1.88
CA VAL A 222 21.21 -21.69 2.32
C VAL A 222 20.51 -20.32 2.24
N ILE A 223 19.63 -20.14 1.25
CA ILE A 223 18.91 -18.88 1.02
C ILE A 223 17.78 -18.71 2.02
N MET A 224 17.11 -19.78 2.44
CA MET A 224 16.00 -19.71 3.39
C MET A 224 16.48 -19.56 4.83
N ASP A 225 15.66 -18.95 5.67
CA ASP A 225 15.94 -18.81 7.09
C ASP A 225 16.20 -20.20 7.72
N PRO A 226 17.35 -20.42 8.36
CA PRO A 226 17.70 -21.73 8.90
C PRO A 226 16.68 -22.29 9.90
N ILE A 227 15.92 -21.44 10.60
CA ILE A 227 14.89 -21.89 11.54
C ILE A 227 13.71 -22.53 10.82
N LEU A 228 13.40 -22.09 9.59
CA LEU A 228 12.37 -22.76 8.77
C LEU A 228 12.79 -24.16 8.36
N MET A 229 14.10 -24.39 8.26
CA MET A 229 14.68 -25.68 7.85
C MET A 229 14.95 -26.60 9.04
N LYS A 230 14.98 -26.08 10.27
CA LYS A 230 15.33 -26.82 11.49
C LYS A 230 14.28 -26.58 12.57
N LEU A 231 13.46 -27.60 12.86
CA LEU A 231 12.50 -27.54 13.97
C LEU A 231 13.13 -27.70 15.38
N LYS A 232 14.45 -27.79 15.54
CA LYS A 232 15.10 -27.84 16.87
C LYS A 232 16.47 -27.15 16.85
N VAL A 233 16.62 -26.05 17.59
CA VAL A 233 17.90 -25.33 17.78
C VAL A 233 18.10 -25.07 19.27
N ASN A 234 19.24 -25.52 19.81
CA ASN A 234 19.68 -25.22 21.19
C ASN A 234 20.45 -23.89 21.21
N PHE A 235 20.29 -23.11 22.28
CA PHE A 235 20.88 -21.78 22.43
C PHE A 235 21.78 -21.69 23.68
N GLU A 236 22.85 -20.91 23.56
CA GLU A 236 23.69 -20.52 24.70
C GLU A 236 23.21 -19.19 25.33
N PRO A 237 23.30 -19.04 26.66
CA PRO A 237 22.95 -17.81 27.36
C PRO A 237 24.04 -16.73 27.16
N LEU A 238 23.62 -15.48 26.95
CA LEU A 238 24.52 -14.33 26.79
C LEU A 238 23.91 -13.06 27.41
N ILE A 239 24.81 -12.14 27.71
CA ILE A 239 24.69 -11.01 28.65
C ILE A 239 23.78 -9.90 28.12
N TYR A 240 23.00 -9.32 29.04
CA TYR A 240 22.04 -8.25 28.80
C TYR A 240 22.72 -6.89 28.70
N GLU A 241 22.68 -6.25 27.54
CA GLU A 241 22.96 -4.82 27.40
C GLU A 241 21.66 -4.03 27.25
N LYS A 242 21.55 -2.90 27.97
CA LYS A 242 20.45 -1.96 27.80
C LYS A 242 20.54 -1.33 26.41
N ASN A 243 19.65 -1.76 25.52
CA ASN A 243 19.70 -1.43 24.09
C ASN A 243 19.56 0.09 23.83
N ASN A 244 20.59 0.72 23.26
CA ASN A 244 20.51 2.09 22.75
C ASN A 244 20.26 2.11 21.24
N PHE A 245 18.98 2.14 20.84
CA PHE A 245 18.57 2.09 19.42
C PHE A 245 19.11 3.25 18.56
N LYS A 246 19.50 4.37 19.19
CA LYS A 246 19.99 5.56 18.47
C LYS A 246 21.36 5.32 17.83
N ASN A 247 22.17 4.43 18.40
CA ASN A 247 23.56 4.20 18.00
C ASN A 247 23.73 3.07 16.97
N LEU A 248 22.64 2.47 16.49
CA LEU A 248 22.71 1.41 15.49
C LEU A 248 23.26 1.96 14.16
N THR A 249 24.30 1.30 13.64
CA THR A 249 24.91 1.64 12.35
C THR A 249 23.89 1.51 11.22
N LYS A 250 23.85 2.50 10.34
CA LYS A 250 22.93 2.57 9.19
C LYS A 250 23.73 2.69 7.91
N LYS A 251 23.47 1.81 6.95
CA LYS A 251 23.96 1.91 5.59
C LYS A 251 22.84 2.40 4.68
N ASN A 252 23.16 3.38 3.84
CA ASN A 252 22.23 3.83 2.81
C ASN A 252 22.34 2.93 1.58
N ILE A 253 21.21 2.45 1.08
CA ILE A 253 21.12 1.66 -0.14
C ILE A 253 20.27 2.45 -1.12
N LYS A 254 20.81 2.70 -2.33
CA LYS A 254 20.04 3.28 -3.42
C LYS A 254 19.10 2.23 -3.98
N VAL A 255 17.82 2.54 -4.05
CA VAL A 255 16.77 1.63 -4.50
C VAL A 255 15.85 2.30 -5.50
N ASN A 256 15.43 1.58 -6.52
CA ASN A 256 14.24 1.92 -7.29
C ASN A 256 13.09 1.07 -6.75
N TYR A 257 12.18 1.73 -6.00
CA TYR A 257 11.02 1.08 -5.39
C TYR A 257 9.81 2.01 -5.41
N ILE A 258 8.66 1.49 -5.83
CA ILE A 258 7.39 2.19 -5.76
C ILE A 258 6.52 1.59 -4.67
N LYS A 259 6.16 2.41 -3.69
CA LYS A 259 5.23 2.03 -2.63
C LYS A 259 3.81 2.41 -3.06
N GLU A 260 2.93 1.41 -3.14
CA GLU A 260 1.53 1.57 -3.50
C GLU A 260 0.79 2.54 -2.54
N LEU A 261 -0.15 3.32 -3.07
CA LEU A 261 -1.13 4.00 -2.23
C LEU A 261 -2.02 2.98 -1.51
N THR A 262 -2.54 3.34 -0.34
CA THR A 262 -3.39 2.45 0.45
C THR A 262 -4.87 2.67 0.10
N TYR A 263 -5.69 1.61 0.26
CA TYR A 263 -7.13 1.61 -0.02
C TYR A 263 -7.50 2.18 -1.40
N GLN A 264 -6.92 1.66 -2.47
CA GLN A 264 -7.24 2.16 -3.79
C GLN A 264 -8.49 1.49 -4.34
N LYS A 265 -9.51 2.28 -4.66
CA LYS A 265 -10.71 1.81 -5.34
C LYS A 265 -11.04 2.74 -6.50
N PHE A 266 -10.93 2.20 -7.69
CA PHE A 266 -11.40 2.87 -8.89
C PHE A 266 -12.81 2.37 -9.20
N TYR A 267 -13.71 3.27 -9.58
CA TYR A 267 -15.08 3.01 -9.97
C TYR A 267 -15.28 3.65 -11.33
N GLU A 268 -15.67 2.86 -12.31
CA GLU A 268 -16.08 3.37 -13.61
C GLU A 268 -17.60 3.39 -13.68
N TYR A 269 -18.21 4.55 -13.89
CA TYR A 269 -19.66 4.65 -14.09
C TYR A 269 -20.01 4.30 -15.54
N VAL A 270 -20.89 3.33 -15.70
CA VAL A 270 -21.43 2.92 -17.00
C VAL A 270 -22.93 3.18 -17.04
N ASP A 271 -23.44 3.35 -18.26
CA ASP A 271 -24.88 3.47 -18.48
C ASP A 271 -25.59 2.17 -18.07
N SER A 272 -26.91 2.24 -17.87
CA SER A 272 -27.75 1.14 -17.37
C SER A 272 -27.82 -0.09 -18.30
N THR A 273 -26.98 -0.16 -19.33
CA THR A 273 -26.89 -1.21 -20.34
C THR A 273 -26.12 -2.45 -19.87
N TYR A 274 -25.42 -2.39 -18.73
CA TYR A 274 -24.63 -3.51 -18.20
C TYR A 274 -25.38 -4.29 -17.12
N ASN A 275 -25.75 -5.54 -17.44
CA ASN A 275 -26.52 -6.41 -16.55
C ASN A 275 -25.79 -6.81 -15.25
N SER A 276 -24.46 -6.74 -15.22
CA SER A 276 -23.63 -7.14 -14.06
C SER A 276 -23.16 -5.98 -13.17
N ALA A 277 -23.55 -4.74 -13.50
CA ALA A 277 -23.00 -3.56 -12.83
C ALA A 277 -23.61 -3.34 -11.43
N LEU A 278 -22.77 -2.97 -10.47
CA LEU A 278 -23.16 -2.80 -9.07
C LEU A 278 -23.77 -1.41 -8.83
N LYS A 279 -24.68 -1.32 -7.86
CA LYS A 279 -25.26 -0.03 -7.42
C LYS A 279 -24.26 0.74 -6.56
N ASP A 280 -24.10 2.04 -6.84
CA ASP A 280 -23.31 2.95 -6.00
C ASP A 280 -24.22 3.87 -5.19
N ASP A 281 -24.37 3.60 -3.89
CA ASP A 281 -25.21 4.44 -3.02
C ASP A 281 -24.57 5.81 -2.71
N LEU A 282 -23.28 5.99 -3.02
CA LEU A 282 -22.53 7.22 -2.70
C LEU A 282 -22.56 8.27 -3.82
N SER A 283 -22.88 7.92 -5.07
CA SER A 283 -22.92 8.88 -6.18
C SER A 283 -23.93 10.00 -5.90
N ASN A 284 -25.14 9.64 -5.46
CA ASN A 284 -26.17 10.59 -5.05
C ASN A 284 -25.72 11.55 -3.94
N THR A 285 -24.85 11.08 -3.03
CA THR A 285 -24.30 11.93 -1.95
C THR A 285 -23.35 12.98 -2.51
N PHE A 286 -22.54 12.62 -3.50
CA PHE A 286 -21.60 13.55 -4.14
C PHE A 286 -22.33 14.54 -5.04
N LEU A 287 -23.27 14.06 -5.84
CA LEU A 287 -24.11 14.89 -6.69
C LEU A 287 -24.86 15.95 -5.89
N LYS A 288 -25.45 15.59 -4.73
CA LYS A 288 -26.09 16.57 -3.83
C LYS A 288 -25.14 17.65 -3.31
N LYS A 289 -23.85 17.35 -3.15
CA LYS A 289 -22.83 18.29 -2.67
C LYS A 289 -22.27 19.17 -3.79
N ILE A 290 -22.35 18.72 -5.04
CA ILE A 290 -22.03 19.48 -6.24
C ILE A 290 -23.26 20.34 -6.59
N LYS A 291 -23.34 21.55 -6.04
CA LYS A 291 -24.48 22.46 -6.24
C LYS A 291 -24.54 22.96 -7.69
N GLN A 292 -25.33 22.32 -8.54
CA GLN A 292 -25.47 22.73 -9.95
C GLN A 292 -26.90 22.55 -10.46
N ASN A 293 -27.31 23.44 -11.37
CA ASN A 293 -28.61 23.42 -12.04
C ASN A 293 -28.59 22.56 -13.34
N ASN A 294 -27.43 22.03 -13.70
CA ASN A 294 -27.21 21.27 -14.93
C ASN A 294 -27.38 19.77 -14.70
N GLU A 295 -27.70 19.03 -15.77
CA GLU A 295 -27.66 17.58 -15.73
C GLU A 295 -26.21 17.11 -15.63
N ILE A 296 -25.94 16.27 -14.63
CA ILE A 296 -24.61 15.73 -14.35
C ILE A 296 -24.60 14.25 -14.74
N LYS A 297 -23.62 13.85 -15.55
CA LYS A 297 -23.33 12.46 -15.87
C LYS A 297 -21.95 12.06 -15.31
N PRO A 298 -21.88 11.28 -14.24
CA PRO A 298 -20.64 10.75 -13.68
C PRO A 298 -19.87 9.87 -14.67
N ILE A 299 -18.54 10.00 -14.62
CA ILE A 299 -17.61 9.30 -15.51
C ILE A 299 -16.84 8.25 -14.71
N PHE A 300 -16.12 8.68 -13.67
CA PHE A 300 -15.44 7.76 -12.76
C PHE A 300 -15.29 8.36 -11.37
N ARG A 301 -15.03 7.49 -10.41
CA ARG A 301 -14.61 7.83 -9.06
C ARG A 301 -13.34 7.07 -8.69
N PHE A 302 -12.43 7.71 -7.99
CA PHE A 302 -11.25 7.07 -7.42
C PHE A 302 -11.09 7.39 -5.94
N GLU A 303 -11.24 6.40 -5.07
CA GLU A 303 -10.99 6.49 -3.63
C GLU A 303 -9.59 6.00 -3.27
N PHE A 304 -8.94 6.69 -2.34
CA PHE A 304 -7.60 6.35 -1.88
C PHE A 304 -7.30 6.95 -0.50
N ASP A 305 -6.33 6.37 0.18
CA ASP A 305 -5.70 6.97 1.36
C ASP A 305 -4.41 7.70 1.00
N TYR A 306 -4.30 8.93 1.48
CA TYR A 306 -3.08 9.74 1.40
C TYR A 306 -2.89 10.52 2.71
N LYS A 307 -1.68 10.55 3.26
CA LYS A 307 -1.38 11.23 4.55
C LYS A 307 -2.34 10.86 5.71
N ASN A 308 -2.79 9.60 5.76
CA ASN A 308 -3.77 9.08 6.74
C ASN A 308 -5.18 9.70 6.64
N GLU A 309 -5.46 10.43 5.57
CA GLU A 309 -6.79 10.91 5.23
C GLU A 309 -7.30 10.15 4.01
N ARG A 310 -8.63 10.04 3.93
CA ARG A 310 -9.33 9.31 2.89
C ARG A 310 -9.91 10.30 1.90
N TYR A 311 -9.50 10.18 0.66
CA TYR A 311 -9.90 11.08 -0.41
C TYR A 311 -10.66 10.33 -1.49
N CYS A 312 -11.42 11.10 -2.26
CA CYS A 312 -12.15 10.64 -3.41
C CYS A 312 -12.04 11.69 -4.51
N ILE A 313 -11.48 11.30 -5.65
CA ILE A 313 -11.55 12.09 -6.89
C ILE A 313 -12.79 11.63 -7.63
N PHE A 314 -13.68 12.57 -7.93
CA PHE A 314 -14.92 12.31 -8.65
C PHE A 314 -14.92 13.13 -9.93
N LYS A 315 -15.03 12.43 -11.06
CA LYS A 315 -15.07 13.03 -12.38
C LYS A 315 -16.44 12.83 -13.00
N TYR A 316 -17.00 13.91 -13.54
CA TYR A 316 -18.32 13.93 -14.14
C TYR A 316 -18.35 14.86 -15.34
N GLN A 317 -19.40 14.75 -16.13
CA GLN A 317 -19.69 15.58 -17.27
C GLN A 317 -20.93 16.41 -16.98
N GLU A 318 -20.85 17.73 -17.17
CA GLU A 318 -22.03 18.59 -17.20
C GLU A 318 -22.57 18.71 -18.62
N LEU A 319 -23.88 18.65 -18.76
CA LEU A 319 -24.61 19.06 -19.94
C LEU A 319 -25.03 20.53 -19.80
N ILE A 320 -24.26 21.41 -20.45
CA ILE A 320 -24.54 22.84 -20.51
C ILE A 320 -25.29 23.10 -21.82
N LYS A 321 -26.54 23.56 -21.72
CA LYS A 321 -27.44 23.71 -22.89
C LYS A 321 -26.83 24.50 -24.05
N THR A 322 -25.97 25.48 -23.74
CA THR A 322 -25.37 26.41 -24.72
C THR A 322 -23.94 26.05 -25.13
N GLU A 323 -23.19 25.37 -24.27
CA GLU A 323 -21.74 25.12 -24.46
C GLU A 323 -21.43 23.64 -24.74
N GLY A 324 -22.45 22.78 -24.74
CA GLY A 324 -22.31 21.35 -24.97
C GLY A 324 -21.94 20.57 -23.70
N LYS A 325 -20.89 19.76 -23.79
CA LYS A 325 -20.48 18.84 -22.72
C LYS A 325 -19.16 19.29 -22.14
N ARG A 326 -19.09 19.43 -20.82
CA ARG A 326 -17.85 19.77 -20.12
C ARG A 326 -17.51 18.73 -19.07
N SER A 327 -16.31 18.19 -19.10
CA SER A 327 -15.79 17.31 -18.05
C SER A 327 -15.24 18.13 -16.89
N LEU A 328 -15.59 17.75 -15.66
CA LEU A 328 -15.10 18.37 -14.44
C LEU A 328 -14.59 17.30 -13.47
N THR A 329 -13.54 17.67 -12.74
CA THR A 329 -12.98 16.85 -11.65
C THR A 329 -13.09 17.61 -10.35
N VAL A 330 -13.64 16.95 -9.32
CA VAL A 330 -13.71 17.48 -7.97
C VAL A 330 -13.05 16.53 -6.99
N LEU A 331 -12.59 17.08 -5.87
CA LEU A 331 -12.00 16.33 -4.77
C LEU A 331 -12.95 16.33 -3.58
N PHE A 332 -13.19 15.15 -3.02
CA PHE A 332 -13.84 14.96 -1.73
C PHE A 332 -12.84 14.43 -0.70
N ARG A 333 -13.03 14.84 0.55
CA ARG A 333 -12.34 14.29 1.71
C ARG A 333 -13.35 13.64 2.64
N LYS A 334 -12.99 12.51 3.22
CA LYS A 334 -13.81 11.84 4.23
C LYS A 334 -13.50 12.41 5.60
N GLU A 335 -14.51 12.95 6.24
CA GLU A 335 -14.44 13.54 7.57
C GLU A 335 -14.47 12.47 8.66
N MET A 336 -14.15 12.88 9.90
CA MET A 336 -14.20 11.98 11.06
C MET A 336 -15.62 11.47 11.34
N SER A 337 -16.65 12.21 10.94
CA SER A 337 -18.07 11.81 10.97
C SER A 337 -18.40 10.67 10.00
N ASN A 338 -17.43 10.20 9.22
CA ASN A 338 -17.60 9.23 8.12
C ASN A 338 -18.39 9.79 6.93
N GLU A 339 -18.71 11.08 6.92
CA GLU A 339 -19.27 11.79 5.78
C GLU A 339 -18.19 12.28 4.81
N TRP A 340 -18.59 12.50 3.56
CA TRP A 340 -17.71 13.10 2.55
C TRP A 340 -18.00 14.58 2.43
N SER A 341 -16.99 15.44 2.49
CA SER A 341 -17.12 16.86 2.18
C SER A 341 -16.37 17.23 0.91
N LEU A 342 -16.95 18.16 0.15
CA LEU A 342 -16.33 18.72 -1.04
C LEU A 342 -15.18 19.61 -0.61
N GLU A 343 -13.98 19.29 -1.08
CA GLU A 343 -12.76 20.03 -0.75
C GLU A 343 -12.66 21.24 -1.68
N LYS A 344 -13.17 22.38 -1.22
CA LYS A 344 -13.23 23.64 -2.01
C LYS A 344 -11.85 24.18 -2.32
N ASP A 345 -10.92 24.02 -1.37
CA ASP A 345 -9.54 24.45 -1.56
C ASP A 345 -8.51 23.45 -1.03
N PRO A 346 -8.27 22.35 -1.75
CA PRO A 346 -7.23 21.39 -1.43
C PRO A 346 -5.86 21.98 -1.75
N ILE A 347 -5.40 23.10 -1.19
CA ILE A 347 -4.08 23.66 -1.55
C ILE A 347 -2.97 22.58 -1.44
N SER A 348 -3.07 21.72 -0.44
CA SER A 348 -2.15 20.59 -0.23
C SER A 348 -2.26 19.46 -1.26
N LEU A 349 -3.40 19.32 -1.95
CA LEU A 349 -3.71 18.24 -2.90
C LEU A 349 -3.88 18.70 -4.35
N LYS A 350 -4.43 19.89 -4.63
CA LYS A 350 -4.44 20.53 -5.97
C LYS A 350 -3.04 20.68 -6.52
N ASN A 351 -2.07 21.04 -5.67
CA ASN A 351 -0.67 21.10 -6.06
C ASN A 351 0.01 19.74 -6.05
N ASN A 352 -0.65 18.70 -5.54
CA ASN A 352 -0.12 17.35 -5.55
C ASN A 352 -0.16 16.79 -6.97
N VAL A 353 0.97 16.24 -7.38
CA VAL A 353 1.16 15.56 -8.65
C VAL A 353 0.08 14.50 -8.92
N PHE A 354 -0.41 13.84 -7.88
CA PHE A 354 -1.45 12.83 -7.95
C PHE A 354 -2.79 13.38 -8.48
N TYR A 355 -3.26 14.47 -7.89
CA TYR A 355 -4.51 15.10 -8.30
C TYR A 355 -4.42 15.60 -9.74
N LYS A 356 -3.29 16.24 -10.10
CA LYS A 356 -3.03 16.74 -11.46
C LYS A 356 -3.07 15.64 -12.51
N VAL A 357 -2.48 14.47 -12.22
CA VAL A 357 -2.54 13.32 -13.14
C VAL A 357 -3.99 12.88 -13.34
N LEU A 358 -4.73 12.67 -12.26
CA LEU A 358 -6.08 12.13 -12.35
C LEU A 358 -7.10 13.13 -12.90
N SER A 359 -6.91 14.43 -12.68
CA SER A 359 -7.78 15.47 -13.23
C SER A 359 -7.68 15.56 -14.75
N ASN A 360 -6.46 15.42 -15.29
CA ASN A 360 -6.19 15.60 -16.72
C ASN A 360 -6.39 14.31 -17.53
N MET A 361 -6.32 13.16 -16.87
CA MET A 361 -6.47 11.86 -17.52
C MET A 361 -7.93 11.55 -17.83
N ASN A 362 -8.21 11.16 -19.07
CA ASN A 362 -9.50 10.56 -19.41
C ASN A 362 -9.52 9.06 -19.09
N LEU A 363 -10.72 8.49 -18.97
CA LEU A 363 -10.92 7.10 -18.56
C LEU A 363 -10.31 6.09 -19.55
N LEU A 364 -10.34 6.40 -20.85
CA LEU A 364 -9.78 5.53 -21.89
C LEU A 364 -8.26 5.42 -21.75
N PHE A 365 -7.59 6.55 -21.59
CA PHE A 365 -6.15 6.62 -21.38
C PHE A 365 -5.73 5.82 -20.15
N TYR A 366 -6.46 5.99 -19.05
CA TYR A 366 -6.25 5.22 -17.83
C TYR A 366 -6.36 3.71 -18.07
N LYS A 367 -7.45 3.25 -18.70
CA LYS A 367 -7.67 1.82 -18.97
C LYS A 367 -6.55 1.23 -19.80
N GLU A 368 -6.21 1.91 -20.90
CA GLU A 368 -5.18 1.43 -21.81
C GLU A 368 -3.82 1.44 -21.14
N LEU A 369 -3.51 2.44 -20.31
CA LEU A 369 -2.33 2.41 -19.46
C LEU A 369 -2.33 1.19 -18.55
N MET A 370 -3.45 0.85 -17.90
CA MET A 370 -3.52 -0.25 -16.92
C MET A 370 -3.38 -1.64 -17.54
N VAL A 371 -3.80 -1.85 -18.78
CA VAL A 371 -3.63 -3.15 -19.47
C VAL A 371 -2.13 -3.48 -19.66
N LEU A 372 -1.72 -4.69 -19.27
CA LEU A 372 -0.31 -5.14 -19.42
C LEU A 372 0.08 -5.36 -20.89
N LYS A 373 -0.85 -5.89 -21.70
CA LYS A 373 -0.62 -6.11 -23.14
C LYS A 373 -0.75 -4.79 -23.92
N ASN A 374 0.01 -4.68 -25.00
CA ASN A 374 -0.11 -3.57 -25.92
C ASN A 374 -1.41 -3.68 -26.72
N ASN A 375 -2.11 -2.56 -26.90
CA ASN A 375 -3.29 -2.48 -27.75
C ASN A 375 -2.93 -1.78 -29.06
N PRO A 376 -3.01 -2.44 -30.23
CA PRO A 376 -2.57 -1.84 -31.50
C PRO A 376 -3.34 -0.56 -31.87
N ASN A 377 -4.54 -0.35 -31.31
CA ASN A 377 -5.33 0.86 -31.53
C ASN A 377 -4.80 2.10 -30.77
N TYR A 378 -3.89 1.91 -29.81
CA TYR A 378 -3.33 2.97 -28.98
C TYR A 378 -1.79 2.90 -28.92
N PRO A 379 -1.11 3.02 -30.08
CA PRO A 379 0.35 2.85 -30.16
C PRO A 379 1.11 3.91 -29.36
N GLU A 380 0.57 5.11 -29.19
CA GLU A 380 1.20 6.16 -28.39
C GLU A 380 1.18 5.78 -26.90
N ILE A 381 0.06 5.27 -26.39
CA ILE A 381 -0.05 4.83 -24.99
C ILE A 381 0.88 3.64 -24.73
N ASN A 382 0.96 2.68 -25.66
CA ASN A 382 1.84 1.52 -25.51
C ASN A 382 3.31 1.92 -25.35
N LYS A 383 3.77 2.94 -26.08
CA LYS A 383 5.13 3.47 -25.94
C LYS A 383 5.39 4.03 -24.54
N LEU A 384 4.36 4.54 -23.86
CA LEU A 384 4.51 5.17 -22.55
C LEU A 384 4.55 4.17 -21.38
N LYS A 385 3.91 3.00 -21.50
CA LYS A 385 3.77 2.01 -20.41
C LYS A 385 5.10 1.70 -19.68
N PRO A 386 6.23 1.43 -20.37
CA PRO A 386 7.50 1.11 -19.71
C PRO A 386 8.09 2.27 -18.91
N PHE A 387 7.71 3.51 -19.22
CA PHE A 387 8.24 4.71 -18.56
C PHE A 387 7.45 5.09 -17.30
N VAL A 388 6.21 4.64 -17.19
CA VAL A 388 5.29 5.05 -16.11
C VAL A 388 4.97 3.95 -15.11
N LYS A 389 5.26 2.67 -15.43
CA LYS A 389 5.03 1.53 -14.53
C LYS A 389 6.32 0.93 -13.98
N ASP A 390 6.22 0.24 -12.85
CA ASP A 390 7.25 -0.69 -12.39
C ASP A 390 7.03 -2.12 -12.92
N ALA A 391 7.91 -3.04 -12.50
CA ALA A 391 7.85 -4.46 -12.84
C ALA A 391 6.58 -5.16 -12.30
N ASN A 392 5.93 -4.60 -11.28
CA ASN A 392 4.71 -5.11 -10.68
C ASN A 392 3.45 -4.52 -11.34
N GLY A 393 3.60 -3.66 -12.35
CA GLY A 393 2.50 -2.97 -13.01
C GLY A 393 1.91 -1.80 -12.20
N VAL A 394 2.55 -1.40 -11.10
CA VAL A 394 2.17 -0.24 -10.30
C VAL A 394 2.56 1.03 -11.04
N LEU A 395 1.62 1.97 -11.14
CA LEU A 395 1.80 3.22 -11.86
C LEU A 395 2.52 4.25 -10.99
N ASN A 396 3.72 4.64 -11.42
CA ASN A 396 4.48 5.71 -10.80
C ASN A 396 3.84 7.06 -11.12
N ILE A 397 3.18 7.65 -10.14
CA ILE A 397 2.47 8.92 -10.35
C ILE A 397 3.39 10.07 -10.75
N LYS A 398 4.61 10.13 -10.20
CA LYS A 398 5.56 11.19 -10.54
C LYS A 398 6.04 11.07 -11.98
N LYS A 399 6.37 9.85 -12.43
CA LYS A 399 6.77 9.62 -13.81
C LYS A 399 5.62 9.85 -14.78
N LEU A 400 4.40 9.41 -14.42
CA LEU A 400 3.23 9.63 -15.26
C LEU A 400 2.95 11.13 -15.45
N ALA A 401 2.97 11.92 -14.39
CA ALA A 401 2.80 13.38 -14.51
C ALA A 401 3.81 14.00 -15.45
N LYS A 402 5.09 13.65 -15.29
CA LYS A 402 6.17 14.12 -16.15
C LYS A 402 5.92 13.75 -17.61
N VAL A 403 5.53 12.50 -17.88
CA VAL A 403 5.20 12.03 -19.23
C VAL A 403 4.01 12.81 -19.81
N LEU A 404 2.96 13.06 -19.02
CA LEU A 404 1.80 13.84 -19.46
C LEU A 404 2.17 15.27 -19.82
N GLU A 405 3.07 15.89 -19.04
CA GLU A 405 3.56 17.25 -19.26
C GLU A 405 4.43 17.33 -20.53
N GLU A 406 5.40 16.43 -20.67
CA GLU A 406 6.35 16.40 -21.80
C GLU A 406 5.69 15.99 -23.13
N ASN A 407 4.55 15.28 -23.08
CA ASN A 407 3.89 14.72 -24.27
C ASN A 407 2.47 15.28 -24.48
N LYS A 408 2.16 16.46 -23.91
CA LYS A 408 0.79 17.02 -23.92
C LYS A 408 0.18 17.07 -25.32
N THR A 409 0.93 17.55 -26.32
CA THR A 409 0.44 17.66 -27.71
C THR A 409 0.15 16.29 -28.33
N LEU A 410 1.03 15.31 -28.12
CA LEU A 410 0.83 13.94 -28.63
C LEU A 410 -0.38 13.26 -27.97
N LEU A 411 -0.63 13.59 -26.70
CA LEU A 411 -1.67 12.99 -25.89
C LEU A 411 -2.97 13.79 -25.87
N ALA A 412 -3.09 14.90 -26.60
CA ALA A 412 -4.24 15.79 -26.53
C ALA A 412 -5.59 15.07 -26.75
N LYS A 413 -5.64 14.08 -27.65
CA LYS A 413 -6.84 13.25 -27.89
C LYS A 413 -7.24 12.31 -26.74
N TYR A 414 -6.37 12.16 -25.74
CA TYR A 414 -6.51 11.27 -24.59
C TYR A 414 -6.58 12.01 -23.25
N LEU A 415 -6.42 13.33 -23.26
CA LEU A 415 -6.49 14.17 -22.08
C LEU A 415 -7.75 15.00 -22.15
N ASP A 416 -8.32 15.29 -20.97
CA ASP A 416 -9.39 16.28 -20.86
C ASP A 416 -8.75 17.67 -20.77
N ASP A 417 -9.41 18.67 -21.36
CA ASP A 417 -8.94 20.07 -21.44
C ASP A 417 -8.73 20.74 -20.08
#